data_AF-W9VRQ1-F1
#
_entry.id   AF-W9VRQ1-F1
#
_cell.length_a   1.000
_cell.length_b   1.000
_cell.length_c   1.000
_cell.angle_alpha   90.00
_cell.angle_beta   90.00
_cell.angle_gamma   90.00
#
_symmetry.space_group_name_H-M   'P 1'
#
loop_
_entity.id
_entity.type
_entity.pdbx_description
1 polymer ?
#
loop_
_entity_poly.entity_id
_entity_poly.type
_entity_poly.pdbx_seq_one_letter_code
_entity_poly.pdbx_strand_id
1 'polypeptide(L)'
;MLSLFQLANCSQTVQIPYMPPATAAAHDAMFGFLVIPNGTSEAFGFKACRSPPKSTGFPVSLFSTGAGTSRLVYSFLPKWVASIGFNVVSIDHTYDAH
;
A
#
# COMPACT_ATOMS: atom_id res chain seq x y z
N MET A 1 -7.45 0.62 10.20
CA MET A 1 -7.40 -0.53 9.25
C MET A 1 -5.95 -0.91 8.99
N LEU A 2 -5.68 -2.08 8.40
CA LEU A 2 -4.31 -2.59 8.19
C LEU A 2 -4.08 -3.06 6.75
N SER A 3 -2.84 -2.97 6.28
CA SER A 3 -2.34 -3.61 5.05
C SER A 3 -1.13 -4.47 5.39
N LEU A 4 -1.10 -5.69 4.87
CA LEU A 4 -0.03 -6.65 5.11
C LEU A 4 0.80 -6.83 3.84
N PHE A 5 2.11 -6.67 3.97
CA PHE A 5 3.10 -6.92 2.91
C PHE A 5 4.02 -8.03 3.37
N GLN A 6 4.15 -9.08 2.55
CA GLN A 6 5.01 -10.22 2.85
C GLN A 6 5.68 -10.70 1.58
N LEU A 7 6.81 -11.40 1.76
CA LEU A 7 7.44 -12.13 0.68
C LEU A 7 6.49 -13.21 0.14
N ALA A 8 6.30 -13.24 -1.18
CA ALA A 8 5.48 -14.23 -1.88
C ALA A 8 6.26 -14.78 -3.08
N ASN A 9 6.12 -16.08 -3.33
CA ASN A 9 6.66 -16.73 -4.52
C ASN A 9 5.51 -17.34 -5.33
N CYS A 10 5.44 -17.01 -6.62
CA CYS A 10 4.38 -17.47 -7.52
C CYS A 10 4.88 -17.44 -8.97
N SER A 11 4.32 -18.32 -9.81
CA SER A 11 4.65 -18.38 -11.24
C SER A 11 4.01 -17.26 -12.07
N GLN A 12 2.95 -16.64 -11.56
CA GLN A 12 2.22 -15.57 -12.23
C GLN A 12 1.91 -14.44 -11.26
N THR A 13 2.08 -13.21 -11.74
CA THR A 13 1.71 -11.99 -11.01
C THR A 13 0.52 -11.33 -11.67
N VAL A 14 -0.28 -10.63 -10.86
CA VAL A 14 -1.38 -9.78 -11.31
C VAL A 14 -1.05 -8.33 -11.01
N GLN A 15 -1.53 -7.41 -11.86
CA GLN A 15 -1.49 -6.00 -11.54
C GLN A 15 -2.57 -5.71 -10.49
N ILE A 16 -2.17 -5.08 -9.40
CA ILE A 16 -3.06 -4.60 -8.35
C ILE A 16 -3.00 -3.07 -8.35
N PRO A 17 -4.15 -2.38 -8.35
CA PRO A 17 -4.15 -0.93 -8.24
C PRO A 17 -3.52 -0.52 -6.91
N TYR A 18 -2.76 0.58 -6.92
CA TYR A 18 -2.05 1.06 -5.75
C TYR A 18 -3.01 1.45 -4.61
N MET A 19 -4.18 1.99 -4.97
CA MET A 19 -5.30 2.28 -4.08
C MET A 19 -6.60 1.78 -4.72
N PRO A 20 -7.65 1.43 -3.94
CA PRO A 20 -8.97 1.19 -4.48
C PRO A 20 -9.46 2.40 -5.30
N PRO A 21 -10.22 2.21 -6.41
CA PRO A 21 -10.58 3.31 -7.31
C PRO A 21 -11.27 4.50 -6.62
N ALA A 22 -12.19 4.24 -5.69
CA ALA A 22 -12.84 5.30 -4.92
C ALA A 22 -11.87 6.07 -4.01
N THR A 23 -10.89 5.36 -3.43
CA THR A 23 -9.84 5.97 -2.60
C THR A 23 -8.87 6.79 -3.44
N ALA A 24 -8.50 6.29 -4.63
CA ALA A 24 -7.64 7.01 -5.57
C ALA A 24 -8.27 8.35 -6.00
N ALA A 25 -9.55 8.34 -6.38
CA ALA A 25 -10.27 9.57 -6.74
C ALA A 25 -10.36 10.57 -5.59
N ALA A 26 -10.58 10.08 -4.35
CA ALA A 26 -10.58 10.93 -3.16
C ALA A 26 -9.20 11.51 -2.86
N HIS A 27 -8.13 10.72 -3.05
CA HIS A 27 -6.75 11.15 -2.87
C HIS A 27 -6.37 12.23 -3.89
N ASP A 28 -6.71 12.06 -5.16
CA ASP A 28 -6.47 13.07 -6.20
C ASP A 28 -7.17 14.39 -5.89
N ALA A 29 -8.42 14.34 -5.42
CA ALA A 29 -9.13 15.53 -4.98
C ALA A 29 -8.46 16.20 -3.75
N MET A 30 -8.00 15.40 -2.79
CA MET A 30 -7.31 15.89 -1.58
C MET A 30 -5.99 16.59 -1.91
N PHE A 31 -5.23 16.08 -2.89
CA PHE A 31 -3.93 16.62 -3.28
C PHE A 31 -3.96 17.52 -4.51
N GLY A 32 -5.15 17.83 -5.05
CA GLY A 32 -5.30 18.71 -6.21
C GLY A 32 -4.72 20.11 -6.01
N PHE A 33 -4.61 20.58 -4.76
CA PHE A 33 -3.95 21.86 -4.44
C PHE A 33 -2.45 21.88 -4.77
N LEU A 34 -1.82 20.71 -4.93
CA LEU A 34 -0.43 20.55 -5.38
C LEU A 34 -0.31 20.54 -6.91
N VAL A 35 -1.39 20.84 -7.66
CA VAL A 35 -1.42 20.83 -9.14
C VAL A 35 -1.12 19.43 -9.71
N ILE A 36 -1.50 18.39 -8.97
CA ILE A 36 -1.44 17.00 -9.44
C ILE A 36 -2.72 16.71 -10.27
N PRO A 37 -2.62 16.24 -11.52
CA PRO A 37 -3.79 15.94 -12.34
C PRO A 37 -4.64 14.80 -11.76
N ASN A 38 -5.95 14.87 -11.89
CA ASN A 38 -6.84 13.74 -11.61
C ASN A 38 -6.51 12.55 -12.52
N GLY A 39 -6.65 11.33 -12.00
CA GLY A 39 -6.21 10.10 -12.64
C GLY A 39 -4.78 9.69 -12.27
N THR A 40 -4.05 10.50 -11.49
CA THR A 40 -2.64 10.22 -11.16
C THR A 40 -2.54 9.03 -10.21
N SER A 41 -3.36 8.99 -9.17
CA SER A 41 -3.37 7.88 -8.21
C SER A 41 -3.80 6.56 -8.84
N GLU A 42 -4.76 6.61 -9.76
CA GLU A 42 -5.31 5.46 -10.50
C GLU A 42 -4.30 4.88 -11.49
N ALA A 43 -3.39 5.71 -12.01
CA ALA A 43 -2.33 5.26 -12.90
C ALA A 43 -1.27 4.42 -12.18
N PHE A 44 -1.19 4.51 -10.84
CA PHE A 44 -0.27 3.70 -10.06
C PHE A 44 -0.82 2.31 -9.76
N GLY A 45 0.07 1.33 -9.88
CA GLY A 45 -0.20 -0.04 -9.56
C GLY A 45 1.09 -0.82 -9.36
N PHE A 46 0.96 -2.03 -8.83
CA PHE A 46 2.10 -2.89 -8.64
C PHE A 46 1.74 -4.36 -8.86
N LYS A 47 2.73 -5.12 -9.33
CA LYS A 47 2.61 -6.57 -9.49
C LYS A 47 2.64 -7.27 -8.14
N ALA A 48 1.72 -8.19 -7.90
CA ALA A 48 1.72 -9.06 -6.73
C ALA A 48 1.21 -10.46 -7.09
N CYS A 49 1.46 -11.44 -6.22
CA CYS A 49 0.88 -12.76 -6.33
C CYS A 49 -0.63 -12.69 -6.04
N ARG A 50 -1.45 -13.45 -6.79
CA ARG A 50 -2.90 -13.50 -6.57
C ARG A 50 -3.27 -14.14 -5.22
N SER A 51 -2.48 -15.12 -4.79
CA SER A 51 -2.68 -15.80 -3.50
C SER A 51 -1.94 -15.07 -2.38
N PRO A 52 -2.56 -14.88 -1.20
CA PRO A 52 -1.87 -14.33 -0.06
C PRO A 52 -0.73 -15.26 0.38
N PRO A 53 0.50 -14.76 0.51
CA PRO A 53 1.62 -15.55 1.04
C PRO A 53 1.35 -15.95 2.49
N LYS A 54 1.82 -17.14 2.90
CA LYS A 54 1.86 -17.57 4.30
C LYS A 54 3.28 -17.53 4.82
N SER A 55 3.86 -16.34 4.82
CA SER A 55 5.27 -16.16 5.17
C SER A 55 5.43 -15.91 6.67
N THR A 56 5.31 -16.94 7.50
CA THR A 56 5.30 -16.79 8.98
C THR A 56 6.69 -16.75 9.63
N GLY A 57 7.76 -17.06 8.88
CA GLY A 57 9.12 -17.16 9.42
C GLY A 57 9.92 -15.85 9.46
N PHE A 58 9.38 -14.74 8.96
CA PHE A 58 10.08 -13.46 8.92
C PHE A 58 9.72 -12.54 10.09
N PRO A 59 10.65 -11.70 10.56
CA PRO A 59 10.38 -10.69 11.58
C PRO A 59 9.26 -9.74 11.16
N VAL A 60 8.50 -9.26 12.15
CA VAL A 60 7.37 -8.34 11.93
C VAL A 60 7.84 -6.89 12.10
N SER A 61 7.52 -6.05 11.13
CA SER A 61 7.71 -4.60 11.19
C SER A 61 6.36 -3.89 11.18
N LEU A 62 6.14 -2.99 12.15
CA LEU A 62 4.97 -2.12 12.17
C LEU A 62 5.32 -0.80 11.50
N PHE A 63 4.49 -0.38 10.55
CA PHE A 63 4.68 0.85 9.80
C PHE A 63 3.52 1.81 10.07
N SER A 64 3.84 2.93 10.73
CA SER A 64 2.92 4.05 10.92
C SER A 64 3.13 5.07 9.81
N THR A 65 2.05 5.60 9.28
CA THR A 65 2.09 6.68 8.28
C THR A 65 2.24 8.05 8.93
N GLY A 66 2.44 9.08 8.10
CA GLY A 66 2.43 10.47 8.54
C GLY A 66 1.01 10.95 8.86
N ALA A 67 0.90 12.05 9.61
CA ALA A 67 -0.40 12.63 9.99
C ALA A 67 -1.29 12.91 8.77
N GLY A 68 -2.58 12.58 8.87
CA GLY A 68 -3.54 12.78 7.80
C GLY A 68 -3.46 11.78 6.64
N THR A 69 -2.53 10.81 6.67
CA THR A 69 -2.27 9.93 5.52
C THR A 69 -2.70 8.49 5.76
N SER A 70 -3.36 7.88 4.77
CA SER A 70 -3.69 6.45 4.83
C SER A 70 -2.46 5.54 4.70
N ARG A 71 -2.55 4.36 5.31
CA ARG A 71 -1.70 3.16 5.16
C ARG A 71 -1.31 2.83 3.71
N LEU A 72 -2.08 3.32 2.74
CA LEU A 72 -1.87 3.11 1.31
C LEU A 72 -0.82 4.06 0.70
N VAL A 73 -0.67 5.29 1.21
CA VAL A 73 0.19 6.37 0.66
C VAL A 73 1.67 5.99 0.59
N TYR A 74 2.11 5.06 1.44
CA TYR A 74 3.50 4.63 1.45
C TYR A 74 3.72 3.22 0.92
N SER A 75 2.72 2.56 0.31
CA SER A 75 2.72 1.10 0.04
C SER A 75 3.97 0.56 -0.66
N PHE A 76 4.67 1.35 -1.47
CA PHE A 76 5.91 0.93 -2.12
C PHE A 76 7.05 0.67 -1.11
N LEU A 77 7.13 1.44 -0.03
CA LEU A 77 8.16 1.31 0.99
C LEU A 77 7.97 0.05 1.85
N PRO A 78 6.81 -0.22 2.49
CA PRO A 78 6.52 -1.50 3.13
C PRO A 78 6.71 -2.70 2.20
N LYS A 79 6.38 -2.57 0.91
CA LYS A 79 6.61 -3.63 -0.07
C LYS A 79 8.10 -3.91 -0.27
N TRP A 80 8.91 -2.88 -0.42
CA TRP A 80 10.36 -3.03 -0.54
C TRP A 80 10.95 -3.66 0.74
N VAL A 81 10.55 -3.19 1.93
CA VAL A 81 10.96 -3.77 3.22
C VAL A 81 10.52 -5.25 3.32
N ALA A 82 9.34 -5.60 2.84
CA ALA A 82 8.90 -6.99 2.81
C ALA A 82 9.76 -7.86 1.86
N SER A 83 10.22 -7.28 0.74
CA SER A 83 11.06 -8.00 -0.24
C SER A 83 12.44 -8.38 0.28
N ILE A 84 12.93 -7.70 1.32
CA ILE A 84 14.22 -8.00 1.97
C ILE A 84 14.08 -8.90 3.21
N GLY A 85 12.89 -9.47 3.45
CA GLY A 85 12.69 -10.49 4.48
C GLY A 85 11.97 -10.02 5.74
N PHE A 86 10.95 -9.18 5.61
CA PHE A 86 10.07 -8.78 6.71
C PHE A 86 8.59 -9.04 6.40
N ASN A 87 7.81 -9.26 7.45
CA ASN A 87 6.36 -9.13 7.41
C ASN A 87 6.00 -7.72 7.84
N VAL A 88 5.56 -6.87 6.91
CA VAL A 88 5.29 -5.46 7.20
C VAL A 88 3.80 -5.22 7.32
N VAL A 89 3.39 -4.65 8.45
CA VAL A 89 2.00 -4.25 8.72
C VAL A 89 1.93 -2.73 8.70
N SER A 90 1.30 -2.18 7.67
CA SER A 90 1.00 -0.74 7.55
C SER A 90 -0.35 -0.44 8.19
N ILE A 91 -0.43 0.63 8.99
CA ILE A 91 -1.54 0.92 9.89
C ILE A 91 -2.19 2.26 9.53
N ASP A 92 -3.52 2.28 9.40
CA ASP A 92 -4.29 3.53 9.49
C ASP A 92 -4.62 3.83 10.95
N HIS A 93 -4.33 5.05 11.37
CA HIS A 93 -4.83 5.62 12.61
C HIS A 93 -6.25 6.13 12.40
N THR A 94 -7.21 5.49 13.06
CA THR A 94 -8.64 5.83 12.92
C THR A 94 -8.86 7.31 13.28
N TYR A 95 -9.65 8.01 12.46
CA TYR A 95 -9.94 9.45 12.56
C TYR A 95 -8.80 10.41 12.19
N ASP A 96 -7.58 9.90 11.94
CA ASP A 96 -6.46 10.67 11.37
C ASP A 96 -6.29 10.39 9.88
N ALA A 97 -6.34 9.11 9.48
CA ALA A 97 -6.20 8.74 8.07
C ALA A 97 -7.42 9.15 7.23
N HIS A 98 -7.15 9.75 6.06
CA HIS A 98 -8.14 10.15 5.06
C HIS A 98 -7.95 9.39 3.74
#